data_AF-A0A2Z5TJK3-F1
#
_entry.id   AF-A0A2Z5TJK3-F1
#
_cell.length_a   1.000
_cell.length_b   1.000
_cell.length_c   1.000
_cell.angle_alpha   90.00
_cell.angle_beta   90.00
_cell.angle_gamma   90.00
#
_symmetry.space_group_name_H-M   'P 1'
#
loop_
_entity.id
_entity.type
_entity.pdbx_description
1 polymer ?
#
loop_
_entity_poly.entity_id
_entity_poly.type
_entity_poly.pdbx_seq_one_letter_code
_entity_poly.pdbx_strand_id
1 'polypeptide(L)'
;MEDWKQVESLLDKRTRTDNTFIRDFVSYLSLSTLFILLGLLVGIIGYHWTAHLSWIDAMVEASMILSGMGPVSPLSTNSAKFFASLYALFSGLIFVLAMGVVLSPLVYSLLKQLRLNKPD
;
A
#
# COMPACT_ATOMS: atom_id res chain seq x y z
N MET A 1 49.42 -12.88 11.81
CA MET A 1 48.75 -11.57 11.57
C MET A 1 47.66 -11.68 10.50
N GLU A 2 47.58 -12.81 9.77
CA GLU A 2 46.56 -13.10 8.75
C GLU A 2 45.11 -13.19 9.25
N ASP A 3 44.87 -13.57 10.50
CA ASP A 3 43.53 -13.89 11.02
C ASP A 3 42.59 -12.68 11.08
N TRP A 4 43.15 -11.51 11.39
CA TRP A 4 42.38 -10.27 11.53
C TRP A 4 41.83 -9.74 10.20
N LYS A 5 42.57 -9.92 9.09
CA LYS A 5 42.09 -9.54 7.74
C LYS A 5 40.93 -10.41 7.28
N GLN A 6 40.92 -11.68 7.70
CA GLN A 6 39.86 -12.61 7.36
C GLN A 6 38.58 -12.27 8.14
N VAL A 7 38.69 -11.98 9.43
CA VAL A 7 37.57 -11.48 10.25
C VAL A 7 37.01 -10.16 9.69
N GLU A 8 37.87 -9.22 9.31
CA GLU A 8 37.46 -7.93 8.71
C GLU A 8 36.72 -8.13 7.37
N SER A 9 37.19 -9.05 6.53
CA SER A 9 36.51 -9.40 5.27
C SER A 9 35.16 -10.10 5.47
N LEU A 10 34.99 -10.84 6.57
CA LEU A 10 33.73 -11.49 6.95
C LEU A 10 32.72 -10.50 7.55
N LEU A 11 33.21 -9.46 8.22
CA LEU A 11 32.39 -8.35 8.72
C LEU A 11 31.96 -7.41 7.59
N ASP A 12 32.83 -7.13 6.62
CA ASP A 12 32.53 -6.31 5.43
C ASP A 12 31.54 -6.99 4.47
N LYS A 13 31.61 -8.32 4.31
CA LYS A 13 30.62 -9.09 3.52
C LYS A 13 29.22 -9.10 4.14
N ARG A 14 29.10 -8.94 5.46
CA ARG A 14 27.81 -9.01 6.18
C ARG A 14 27.05 -7.69 6.14
N THR A 15 27.74 -6.56 6.02
CA THR A 15 27.15 -5.20 6.08
C THR A 15 26.69 -4.66 4.71
N ARG A 16 27.04 -5.32 3.61
CA ARG A 16 26.76 -4.84 2.24
C ARG A 16 25.40 -5.24 1.66
N THR A 17 24.51 -5.85 2.45
CA THR A 17 23.21 -6.39 1.96
C THR A 17 21.99 -5.53 2.31
N ASP A 18 22.13 -4.52 3.17
CA ASP A 18 20.96 -3.86 3.78
C ASP A 18 20.33 -2.77 2.89
N ASN A 19 21.12 -2.14 2.01
CA ASN A 19 20.64 -1.01 1.21
C ASN A 19 19.76 -1.40 0.01
N THR A 20 19.94 -2.59 -0.57
CA THR A 20 19.11 -3.03 -1.71
C THR A 20 17.72 -3.45 -1.25
N PHE A 21 17.61 -4.13 -0.10
CA PHE A 21 16.32 -4.55 0.45
C PHE A 21 15.44 -3.35 0.83
N ILE A 22 16.03 -2.34 1.50
CA ILE A 22 15.30 -1.12 1.88
C ILE A 22 14.85 -0.36 0.63
N ARG A 23 15.71 -0.21 -0.39
CA ARG A 23 15.37 0.47 -1.64
C ARG A 23 14.23 -0.23 -2.38
N ASP A 24 14.28 -1.55 -2.46
CA ASP A 24 13.26 -2.31 -3.15
C ASP A 24 11.94 -2.24 -2.38
N PHE A 25 11.97 -2.37 -1.05
CA PHE A 25 10.79 -2.19 -0.19
C PHE A 25 10.17 -0.79 -0.32
N VAL A 26 10.98 0.27 -0.31
CA VAL A 26 10.53 1.66 -0.52
C VAL A 26 9.92 1.83 -1.92
N SER A 27 10.43 1.14 -2.94
CA SER A 27 9.89 1.19 -4.30
C SER A 27 8.51 0.51 -4.39
N TYR A 28 8.31 -0.62 -3.71
CA TYR A 28 6.99 -1.26 -3.62
C TYR A 28 6.00 -0.39 -2.81
N LEU A 29 6.49 0.24 -1.74
CA LEU A 29 5.68 1.14 -0.92
C LEU A 29 5.25 2.39 -1.70
N SER A 30 6.15 2.99 -2.49
CA SER A 30 5.84 4.16 -3.32
C SER A 30 4.86 3.81 -4.43
N LEU A 31 5.01 2.64 -5.06
CA LEU A 31 4.06 2.13 -6.05
C LEU A 31 2.67 1.91 -5.43
N SER A 32 2.59 1.28 -4.27
CA SER A 32 1.35 1.08 -3.53
C SER A 32 0.67 2.40 -3.15
N THR A 33 1.46 3.37 -2.67
CA THR A 33 0.99 4.73 -2.36
C THR A 33 0.41 5.41 -3.60
N LEU A 34 1.04 5.26 -4.76
CA LEU A 34 0.54 5.81 -6.02
C LEU A 34 -0.84 5.23 -6.38
N PHE A 35 -1.03 3.91 -6.23
CA PHE A 35 -2.34 3.29 -6.47
C PHE A 35 -3.43 3.83 -5.53
N ILE A 36 -3.10 4.00 -4.25
CA ILE A 36 -4.02 4.58 -3.26
C ILE A 36 -4.38 6.01 -3.63
N LEU A 37 -3.40 6.84 -4.01
CA LEU A 37 -3.62 8.24 -4.41
C LEU A 37 -4.50 8.35 -5.65
N LEU A 38 -4.29 7.49 -6.66
CA LEU A 38 -5.16 7.45 -7.84
C LEU A 38 -6.60 7.06 -7.47
N GLY A 39 -6.77 6.04 -6.60
CA GLY A 39 -8.08 5.66 -6.09
C GLY A 39 -8.77 6.75 -5.28
N LEU A 40 -8.00 7.53 -4.52
CA LEU A 40 -8.50 8.67 -3.76
C LEU A 40 -8.96 9.80 -4.69
N LEU A 41 -8.17 10.16 -5.69
CA LEU A 41 -8.52 11.20 -6.67
C LEU A 41 -9.81 10.87 -7.43
N VAL A 42 -9.98 9.61 -7.84
CA VAL A 42 -11.23 9.13 -8.45
C VAL A 42 -12.42 9.32 -7.51
N GLY A 43 -12.24 9.01 -6.22
CA GLY A 43 -13.25 9.23 -5.18
C GLY A 43 -13.61 10.71 -5.01
N ILE A 44 -12.60 11.58 -4.88
CA ILE A 44 -12.77 13.04 -4.72
C ILE A 44 -13.60 13.61 -5.87
N ILE A 45 -13.21 13.31 -7.11
CA ILE A 45 -13.89 13.83 -8.31
C ILE A 45 -15.33 13.30 -8.38
N GLY A 46 -15.52 12.01 -8.08
CA GLY A 46 -16.84 11.39 -8.11
C GLY A 46 -17.79 11.94 -7.04
N TYR A 47 -17.32 12.15 -5.81
CA TYR A 47 -18.14 12.77 -4.76
C TYR A 47 -18.42 14.25 -5.01
N HIS A 48 -17.45 14.98 -5.56
CA HIS A 48 -17.66 16.38 -5.95
C HIS A 48 -18.78 16.50 -7.00
N TRP A 49 -18.82 15.60 -7.99
CA TRP A 49 -19.86 15.62 -9.03
C TRP A 49 -21.20 15.06 -8.53
N THR A 50 -21.21 13.89 -7.89
CA THR A 50 -22.46 13.17 -7.58
C THR A 50 -23.17 13.65 -6.33
N ALA A 51 -22.41 14.13 -5.34
CA ALA A 51 -22.92 14.60 -4.05
C ALA A 51 -22.86 16.13 -3.90
N HIS A 52 -22.31 16.85 -4.89
CA HIS A 52 -22.13 18.32 -4.86
C HIS A 52 -21.39 18.83 -3.60
N LEU A 53 -20.53 17.99 -3.03
CA LEU A 53 -19.72 18.32 -1.86
C LEU A 53 -18.58 19.27 -2.23
N SER A 54 -18.09 20.06 -1.28
CA SER A 54 -16.85 20.83 -1.48
C SER A 54 -15.66 19.89 -1.71
N TRP A 55 -14.58 20.36 -2.32
CA TRP A 55 -13.38 19.53 -2.57
C TRP A 55 -12.81 18.89 -1.30
N ILE A 56 -12.84 19.62 -0.18
CA ILE A 56 -12.35 19.13 1.11
C ILE A 56 -13.30 18.05 1.65
N ASP A 57 -14.60 18.29 1.62
CA ASP A 57 -15.59 17.32 2.11
C ASP A 57 -15.57 16.04 1.26
N ALA A 58 -15.44 16.18 -0.07
CA ALA A 58 -15.29 15.05 -0.99
C ALA A 58 -14.01 14.25 -0.71
N MET A 59 -12.91 14.92 -0.34
CA MET A 59 -11.66 14.25 0.07
C MET A 59 -11.82 13.49 1.38
N VAL A 60 -12.53 14.05 2.35
CA VAL A 60 -12.82 13.37 3.61
C VAL A 60 -13.69 12.14 3.36
N GLU A 61 -14.79 12.25 2.60
CA GLU A 61 -15.65 11.12 2.26
C GLU A 61 -14.91 10.01 1.50
N ALA A 62 -14.14 10.39 0.47
CA ALA A 62 -13.36 9.44 -0.30
C ALA A 62 -12.33 8.71 0.58
N SER A 63 -11.62 9.45 1.44
CA SER A 63 -10.63 8.90 2.37
C SER A 63 -11.26 7.95 3.39
N MET A 64 -12.42 8.31 3.92
CA MET A 64 -13.14 7.50 4.90
C MET A 64 -13.57 6.15 4.28
N ILE A 65 -14.21 6.17 3.11
CA ILE A 65 -14.58 4.95 2.40
C ILE A 65 -13.35 4.13 1.98
N LEU A 66 -12.27 4.78 1.53
CA LEU A 66 -11.04 4.10 1.16
C LEU A 66 -10.34 3.43 2.36
N SER A 67 -10.48 4.01 3.56
CA SER A 67 -10.00 3.41 4.81
C SER A 67 -10.90 2.28 5.35
N GLY A 68 -12.06 2.06 4.72
CA GLY A 68 -13.06 1.08 5.15
C GLY A 68 -14.07 1.62 6.17
N MET A 69 -14.01 2.92 6.48
CA MET A 69 -15.01 3.59 7.29
C MET A 69 -16.20 4.01 6.41
N GLY A 70 -17.40 4.06 7.00
CA GLY A 70 -18.59 4.52 6.29
C GLY A 70 -18.54 6.01 5.93
N PRO A 71 -19.52 6.49 5.14
CA PRO A 71 -19.65 7.90 4.83
C PRO A 71 -19.87 8.73 6.10
N VAL A 72 -19.25 9.90 6.18
CA VAL A 72 -19.30 10.80 7.35
C VAL A 72 -20.52 11.70 7.29
N SER A 73 -20.88 12.14 6.09
CA SER A 73 -21.95 13.07 5.80
C SER A 73 -23.15 12.34 5.20
N PRO A 74 -24.39 12.76 5.54
CA PRO A 74 -25.58 12.14 4.96
C PRO A 74 -25.64 12.37 3.44
N LEU A 75 -25.52 11.27 2.69
CA LEU A 75 -25.66 11.24 1.24
C LEU A 75 -27.12 11.59 0.86
N SER A 76 -27.33 12.83 0.44
CA SER A 76 -28.67 13.40 0.24
C SER A 76 -29.29 13.03 -1.10
N THR A 77 -28.47 12.71 -2.11
CA THR A 77 -28.93 12.38 -3.48
C THR A 77 -28.86 10.88 -3.76
N ASN A 78 -29.78 10.37 -4.58
CA ASN A 78 -29.77 8.96 -5.00
C ASN A 78 -28.53 8.62 -5.85
N SER A 79 -28.05 9.58 -6.64
CA SER A 79 -26.80 9.47 -7.41
C SER A 79 -25.59 9.27 -6.49
N ALA A 80 -25.48 10.04 -5.40
CA ALA A 80 -24.38 9.92 -4.45
C ALA A 80 -24.40 8.58 -3.71
N LYS A 81 -25.58 8.05 -3.36
CA LYS A 81 -25.69 6.72 -2.74
C LYS A 81 -25.22 5.61 -3.67
N PHE A 82 -25.59 5.66 -4.95
CA PHE A 82 -25.16 4.70 -5.95
C PHE A 82 -23.66 4.80 -6.24
N PHE A 83 -23.12 6.02 -6.30
CA PHE A 83 -21.69 6.21 -6.45
C PHE A 83 -20.93 5.69 -5.22
N ALA A 84 -21.39 6.00 -4.01
CA ALA A 84 -20.76 5.57 -2.77
C ALA A 84 -20.70 4.05 -2.65
N SER A 85 -21.75 3.32 -3.06
CA SER A 85 -21.73 1.85 -3.04
C SER A 85 -20.73 1.27 -4.04
N LEU A 86 -20.69 1.80 -5.26
CA LEU A 86 -19.72 1.38 -6.27
C LEU A 86 -18.29 1.73 -5.87
N TYR A 87 -18.09 2.94 -5.34
CA TYR A 87 -16.81 3.40 -4.85
C TYR A 87 -16.31 2.57 -3.67
N ALA A 88 -17.17 2.16 -2.73
CA ALA A 88 -16.79 1.30 -1.63
C ALA A 88 -16.25 -0.07 -2.07
N LEU A 89 -16.82 -0.67 -3.13
CA LEU A 89 -16.30 -1.91 -3.71
C LEU A 89 -14.95 -1.68 -4.41
N PHE A 90 -14.85 -0.60 -5.18
CA PHE A 90 -13.64 -0.23 -5.91
C PHE A 90 -12.47 0.12 -4.97
N SER A 91 -12.73 0.95 -3.96
CA SER A 91 -11.74 1.40 -2.98
C SER A 91 -11.22 0.23 -2.14
N GLY A 92 -12.12 -0.69 -1.74
CA GLY A 92 -11.74 -1.93 -1.07
C GLY A 92 -10.81 -2.78 -1.93
N LEU A 93 -11.08 -2.91 -3.23
CA LEU A 93 -10.20 -3.65 -4.14
C LEU A 93 -8.83 -2.96 -4.29
N ILE A 94 -8.79 -1.64 -4.45
CA ILE A 94 -7.53 -0.89 -4.48
C ILE A 94 -6.72 -1.10 -3.21
N PHE A 95 -7.36 -1.04 -2.04
CA PHE A 95 -6.69 -1.26 -0.76
C PHE A 95 -6.09 -2.69 -0.67
N VAL A 96 -6.84 -3.70 -1.08
CA VAL A 96 -6.35 -5.10 -1.12
C VAL A 96 -5.16 -5.25 -2.06
N LEU A 97 -5.22 -4.65 -3.26
CA LEU A 97 -4.12 -4.68 -4.22
C LEU A 97 -2.88 -3.96 -3.68
N ALA A 98 -3.08 -2.78 -3.09
CA ALA A 98 -2.02 -1.99 -2.46
C ALA A 98 -1.34 -2.76 -1.33
N MET A 99 -2.10 -3.46 -0.50
CA MET A 99 -1.58 -4.31 0.57
C MET A 99 -0.81 -5.52 0.00
N GLY A 100 -1.31 -6.14 -1.06
CA GLY A 100 -0.62 -7.25 -1.74
C GLY A 100 0.75 -6.86 -2.30
N VAL A 101 0.87 -5.65 -2.87
CA VAL A 101 2.15 -5.11 -3.35
C VAL A 101 3.14 -4.93 -2.20
N VAL A 102 2.69 -4.40 -1.06
CA VAL A 102 3.55 -4.17 0.13
C VAL A 102 3.97 -5.48 0.78
N LEU A 103 3.08 -6.49 0.82
CA LEU A 103 3.37 -7.79 1.42
C LEU A 103 4.23 -8.71 0.54
N SER A 104 4.30 -8.45 -0.77
CA SER A 104 5.09 -9.25 -1.74
C SER A 104 6.54 -9.53 -1.28
N PRO A 105 7.37 -8.53 -0.90
CA PRO A 105 8.74 -8.78 -0.45
C PRO A 105 8.80 -9.58 0.87
N LEU A 106 7.84 -9.40 1.77
CA LEU A 106 7.76 -10.19 3.01
C LEU A 106 7.50 -11.66 2.70
N VAL A 107 6.49 -11.95 1.88
CA VAL A 107 6.11 -13.31 1.51
C VAL A 107 7.25 -14.00 0.76
N TYR A 108 7.90 -13.29 -0.18
CA TYR A 108 9.06 -13.81 -0.89
C TYR A 108 10.21 -14.16 0.07
N SER A 109 10.50 -13.30 1.05
CA SER A 109 11.53 -13.53 2.05
C SER A 109 11.23 -14.77 2.92
N LEU A 110 9.99 -14.90 3.40
CA LEU A 110 9.55 -16.05 4.20
C LEU A 110 9.65 -17.37 3.42
N LEU A 111 9.19 -17.38 2.17
CA LEU A 111 9.29 -18.57 1.30
C LEU A 111 10.74 -18.96 1.03
N LYS A 112 11.63 -17.98 0.86
CA LYS A 112 13.06 -18.23 0.70
C LYS A 112 13.66 -18.90 1.93
N GLN A 113 13.33 -18.44 3.14
CA GLN A 113 13.80 -19.05 4.39
C GLN A 113 13.29 -20.49 4.56
N LEU A 114 12.02 -20.75 4.25
CA LEU A 114 11.44 -22.10 4.34
C LEU A 114 12.09 -23.09 3.37
N ARG A 115 12.43 -22.66 2.15
CA ARG A 115 13.14 -23.52 1.18
C ARG A 115 14.57 -23.85 1.61
N LEU A 116 15.24 -22.94 2.31
CA LEU A 116 16.61 -23.13 2.79
C LEU A 116 16.67 -23.98 4.06
N ASN A 117 15.58 -24.08 4.83
CA ASN A 117 15.48 -24.88 6.05
C ASN A 117 14.81 -26.25 5.82
N LYS A 118 15.05 -26.87 4.67
CA LYS A 118 14.65 -28.26 4.44
C LYS A 118 15.80 -29.16 4.94
N PRO A 119 15.62 -29.91 6.05
CA PRO A 119 16.61 -30.92 6.43
C PRO A 119 16.64 -32.00 5.34
N ASP A 120 17.84 -32.36 4.91
CA ASP A 120 18.11 -33.49 4.02
C ASP A 120 17.64 -34.82 4.66
#